data_AF-A0A7C7Q0H0-F1
#
_entry.id   AF-A0A7C7Q0H0-F1
#
_cell.length_a   1.000
_cell.length_b   1.000
_cell.length_c   1.000
_cell.angle_alpha   90.00
_cell.angle_beta   90.00
_cell.angle_gamma   90.00
#
_symmetry.space_group_name_H-M   'P 1'
#
loop_
_entity.id
_entity.type
_entity.pdbx_description
1 polymer ?
#
loop_
_entity_poly.entity_id
_entity_poly.type
_entity_poly.pdbx_seq_one_letter_code
_entity_poly.pdbx_strand_id
1 'polypeptide(L)' 'MKFFNREKEIREILNLIETEPKLINFIYGPINSGKTALIKAVITKLNLKKYLPFYIDF' A
#
# COMPACT_ATOMS: atom_id res chain seq x y z
N MET A 1 5.22 -14.12 -16.95
CA MET A 1 4.51 -13.66 -15.73
C MET A 1 3.62 -12.50 -16.14
N LYS A 2 2.27 -12.61 -16.09
CA LYS A 2 1.40 -11.47 -16.41
C LYS A 2 1.65 -10.40 -15.37
N PHE A 3 2.22 -9.26 -15.79
CA PHE A 3 2.35 -8.10 -14.93
C PHE A 3 0.94 -7.56 -14.72
N PHE A 4 0.30 -7.93 -13.61
CA PHE A 4 -1.03 -7.45 -13.29
C PHE A 4 -0.93 -5.94 -13.03
N ASN A 5 -1.67 -5.16 -13.81
CA ASN A 5 -1.77 -3.73 -13.57
C ASN A 5 -2.46 -3.50 -12.22
N ARG A 6 -1.71 -2.97 -11.26
CA ARG A 6 -2.13 -2.70 -9.88
C ARG A 6 -2.34 -1.21 -9.62
N GLU A 7 -2.32 -0.36 -10.66
CA GLU A 7 -2.45 1.09 -10.52
C GLU A 7 -3.77 1.51 -9.87
N LYS A 8 -4.85 0.75 -10.08
CA LYS A 8 -6.12 0.97 -9.39
C LYS A 8 -5.97 0.77 -7.87
N GLU A 9 -5.42 -0.37 -7.43
CA GLU A 9 -5.19 -0.67 -6.02
C GLU A 9 -4.26 0.36 -5.37
N ILE A 10 -3.20 0.77 -6.07
CA ILE A 10 -2.28 1.81 -5.58
C ILE A 10 -3.01 3.13 -5.32
N ARG A 11 -3.85 3.59 -6.26
CA ARG A 11 -4.63 4.82 -6.09
C ARG A 11 -5.63 4.73 -4.94
N GLU A 12 -6.30 3.59 -4.80
CA GLU A 12 -7.24 3.36 -3.69
C GLU A 12 -6.52 3.44 -2.34
N ILE A 13 -5.36 2.81 -2.19
CA ILE A 13 -4.57 2.87 -0.95
C ILE A 13 -4.06 4.29 -0.69
N LEU A 14 -3.60 5.02 -1.71
CA LEU A 14 -3.17 6.42 -1.56
C LEU A 14 -4.32 7.30 -1.07
N ASN A 15 -5.51 7.18 -1.67
CA ASN A 15 -6.70 7.90 -1.23
C ASN A 15 -7.03 7.59 0.23
N LEU A 16 -6.95 6.32 0.65
CA LEU A 16 -7.17 5.94 2.06
C LEU A 16 -6.14 6.59 3.00
N ILE A 17 -4.87 6.65 2.62
CA ILE A 17 -3.80 7.30 3.42
C ILE A 17 -3.99 8.83 3.51
N GLU A 18 -4.60 9.43 2.49
CA GLU A 18 -4.91 10.87 2.46
C GLU A 18 -6.15 11.25 3.28
N THR A 19 -7.05 10.29 3.54
CA THR A 19 -8.21 10.48 4.41
C THR A 19 -7.84 10.47 5.89
N GLU A 20 -8.77 10.90 6.75
CA GLU A 20 -8.53 11.02 8.19
C GLU A 20 -8.12 9.68 8.82
N PRO A 21 -7.01 9.61 9.60
CA PRO A 21 -6.39 8.37 10.06
C PRO A 21 -7.12 7.71 11.25
N LYS A 22 -8.43 7.53 11.13
CA LYS A 22 -9.27 6.89 12.17
C LYS A 22 -9.47 5.39 11.97
N LEU A 23 -8.90 4.81 10.89
CA LEU A 23 -9.19 3.44 10.46
C LEU A 23 -7.92 2.60 10.27
N ILE A 24 -7.94 1.37 10.78
CA ILE A 24 -6.94 0.34 10.49
C ILE A 24 -7.42 -0.45 9.28
N ASN A 25 -6.60 -0.50 8.22
CA ASN A 25 -6.94 -1.19 6.98
C ASN A 25 -6.20 -2.53 6.88
N PHE A 26 -6.92 -3.59 6.53
CA PHE A 26 -6.36 -4.93 6.33
C PHE A 26 -6.31 -5.27 4.83
N ILE A 27 -5.14 -5.69 4.35
CA ILE A 27 -4.95 -6.19 2.98
C ILE A 27 -4.78 -7.70 3.05
N TYR A 28 -5.74 -8.43 2.48
CA TYR A 28 -5.79 -9.89 2.53
C TYR A 28 -5.63 -10.53 1.14
N GLY A 29 -5.31 -11.83 1.11
CA GLY A 29 -5.21 -12.63 -0.11
C GLY A 29 -4.15 -13.74 -0.02
N PRO A 30 -4.07 -14.63 -1.03
CA PRO A 30 -3.16 -15.77 -1.01
C PRO A 30 -1.68 -15.41 -0.83
N ILE A 31 -0.87 -16.31 -0.27
CA ILE A 31 0.59 -16.15 -0.21
C ILE A 31 1.13 -15.94 -1.63
N ASN A 32 2.16 -15.09 -1.78
CA ASN A 32 2.77 -14.72 -3.06
C ASN A 32 1.84 -14.00 -4.07
N SER A 33 0.69 -13.49 -3.63
CA SER A 33 -0.17 -12.63 -4.47
C SER A 33 0.36 -11.21 -4.70
N GLY A 34 1.59 -10.90 -4.27
CA GLY A 34 2.23 -9.59 -4.46
C GLY A 34 1.83 -8.51 -3.45
N LYS A 35 1.16 -8.84 -2.34
CA LYS A 35 0.72 -7.87 -1.31
C LYS A 35 1.85 -6.98 -0.78
N THR A 36 2.99 -7.58 -0.41
CA THR A 36 4.16 -6.82 0.08
C THR A 36 4.73 -5.92 -1.01
N ALA A 37 4.77 -6.38 -2.26
CA ALA A 37 5.23 -5.59 -3.39
C ALA A 37 4.30 -4.39 -3.68
N LEU A 38 2.98 -4.59 -3.56
CA LEU A 38 1.98 -3.53 -3.68
C LEU A 38 2.21 -2.43 -2.64
N ILE A 39 2.38 -2.79 -1.36
CA ILE A 39 2.61 -1.80 -0.29
C ILE A 39 3.92 -1.05 -0.49
N LYS A 40 5.00 -1.74 -0.90
CA LYS A 40 6.26 -1.08 -1.25
C LYS A 40 6.06 -0.07 -2.39
N ALA A 41 5.30 -0.41 -3.42
CA ALA A 41 4.99 0.49 -4.54
C ALA A 41 4.11 1.69 -4.14
N VAL A 42 3.24 1.54 -3.14
CA VAL A 42 2.50 2.68 -2.57
C VAL A 42 3.47 3.61 -1.83
N ILE A 43 4.34 3.06 -0.99
CA ILE A 43 5.31 3.84 -0.20
C ILE A 43 6.21 4.70 -1.09
N THR A 44 6.66 4.18 -2.24
CA THR A 44 7.48 4.98 -3.18
C THR A 44 6.73 6.16 -3.81
N LYS A 45 5.40 6.18 -3.77
CA LYS A 45 4.56 7.27 -4.28
C LYS A 45 4.09 8.24 -3.18
N LEU A 46 4.38 7.96 -1.90
CA LEU A 46 3.98 8.83 -0.79
C LEU A 46 4.81 10.12 -0.73
N ASN A 47 4.16 11.21 -0.34
CA ASN A 47 4.87 12.43 0.02
C ASN A 47 5.58 12.25 1.37
N LEU A 48 6.88 11.97 1.33
CA LEU A 48 7.71 11.71 2.52
C LEU A 48 7.87 12.92 3.46
N LYS A 49 7.47 14.13 3.05
CA LYS A 49 7.39 15.29 3.95
C LYS A 49 6.15 15.24 4.86
N LYS A 50 5.11 14.52 4.44
CA LYS A 50 3.83 14.38 5.17
C LYS A 50 3.74 13.06 5.93
N TYR A 51 4.35 11.99 5.40
CA TYR A 51 4.24 10.64 5.93
C TYR A 51 5.61 10.01 6.17
N LEU A 52 5.78 9.37 7.34
CA LEU A 52 6.95 8.56 7.67
C LEU A 52 6.54 7.08 7.77
N PRO A 53 6.87 6.23 6.79
CA PRO A 53 6.46 4.83 6.78
C PRO A 53 7.33 3.99 7.74
N PHE A 54 6.70 3.08 8.49
CA PHE A 54 7.37 2.07 9.30
C PHE A 54 7.04 0.67 8.76
N TYR A 55 8.07 -0.17 8.59
CA TYR A 55 7.93 -1.58 8.24
C TYR A 55 8.35 -2.43 9.43
N ILE A 56 7.43 -3.25 9.93
CA ILE A 56 7.63 -4.10 11.10
C ILE A 56 7.30 -5.53 10.69
N ASP A 57 8.23 -6.45 10.93
CA ASP A 57 8.16 -7.88 10.62
C ASP A 57 8.67 -8.61 11.88
N PHE A 58 7.85 -9.51 12.45
CA PHE A 58 8.11 -10.18 13.73
C PHE A 58 8.31 -11.68 13.54
#